data_AF-A0A937UA83-F1
#
_entry.id   AF-A0A937UA83-F1
#
_cell.length_a   1.000
_cell.length_b   1.000
_cell.length_c   1.000
_cell.angle_alpha   90.00
_cell.angle_beta   90.00
_cell.angle_gamma   90.00
#
_symmetry.space_group_name_H-M   'P 1'
#
loop_
_entity.id
_entity.type
_entity.pdbx_description
1 polymer ?
#
loop_
_entity_poly.entity_id
_entity_poly.type
_entity_poly.pdbx_seq_one_letter_code
_entity_poly.pdbx_strand_id
1 'polypeptide(L)'
;MDTLFVFRSMPSAPAGIWGGVAGVRKLIGVRALRRLEAEESKRIINCAKAFIGDDLRGKVVTFQKNAWDGLKSENSPGYKIDKARDGALKGHLAEYPSIPLYGVPPTRIVGPAQRALLKLMFEKG
;
A
#
# COMPACT_ATOMS: atom_id res chain seq x y z
N MET A 1 1.42 0.03 21.92
CA MET A 1 1.70 1.28 21.18
C MET A 1 1.53 0.93 19.73
N ASP A 2 0.54 1.53 19.05
CA ASP A 2 0.29 1.27 17.64
C ASP A 2 1.13 2.25 16.82
N THR A 3 2.28 1.80 16.35
CA THR A 3 3.21 2.65 15.60
C THR A 3 2.80 2.73 14.13
N LEU A 4 2.43 3.93 13.66
CA LEU A 4 2.06 4.18 12.27
C LEU A 4 3.29 4.54 11.44
N PHE A 5 3.64 3.71 10.45
CA PHE A 5 4.68 4.01 9.47
C PHE A 5 4.05 4.28 8.09
N VAL A 6 4.32 5.46 7.54
CA VAL A 6 3.84 5.85 6.21
C VAL A 6 5.00 5.79 5.22
N PHE A 7 5.05 4.74 4.41
CA PHE A 7 5.96 4.67 3.27
C PHE A 7 5.35 5.39 2.07
N ARG A 8 6.04 6.42 1.58
CA ARG A 8 5.76 7.04 0.27
C ARG A 8 6.88 6.64 -0.70
N SER A 9 6.74 5.47 -1.33
CA SER A 9 7.56 5.15 -2.48
C SER A 9 6.91 5.65 -3.76
N MET A 10 7.59 5.40 -4.89
CA MET A 10 7.41 6.03 -6.20
C MET A 10 6.03 6.61 -6.53
N PRO A 11 5.96 7.78 -7.19
CA PRO A 11 4.71 8.36 -7.62
C PRO A 11 3.88 7.34 -8.42
N SER A 12 2.72 6.95 -7.89
CA SER A 12 1.80 6.07 -8.63
C SER A 12 1.32 6.80 -9.88
N ALA A 13 1.40 6.16 -11.05
CA ALA A 13 0.84 6.71 -12.27
C ALA A 13 -0.66 7.01 -12.09
N PRO A 14 -1.12 8.27 -12.17
CA PRO A 14 -2.51 8.54 -12.47
C PRO A 14 -2.87 7.83 -13.78
N ALA A 15 -4.10 7.31 -13.87
CA ALA A 15 -4.58 6.70 -15.10
C ALA A 15 -4.45 7.70 -16.28
N GLY A 16 -4.00 7.21 -17.43
CA GLY A 16 -3.89 7.99 -18.67
C GLY A 16 -2.47 8.24 -19.16
N ILE A 17 -2.38 8.76 -20.39
CA ILE A 17 -1.13 9.05 -21.08
C ILE A 17 -0.35 10.24 -20.47
N TRP A 18 -1.05 11.07 -19.67
CA TRP A 18 -0.53 12.28 -19.01
C TRP A 18 -0.37 12.13 -17.48
N GLY A 19 -0.30 10.89 -16.97
CA GLY A 19 -0.07 10.67 -15.55
C GLY A 19 1.23 11.34 -15.07
N GLY A 20 1.30 11.78 -13.81
CA GLY A 20 2.45 12.49 -13.22
C GLY A 20 3.81 11.79 -13.28
N VAL A 21 3.88 10.55 -13.78
CA VAL A 21 5.12 9.80 -14.08
C VAL A 21 5.39 9.62 -15.57
N ALA A 22 4.61 10.23 -16.46
CA ALA A 22 4.75 10.09 -17.91
C ALA A 22 6.13 10.54 -18.39
N GLY A 23 6.68 11.62 -17.81
CA GLY A 23 8.04 12.09 -18.10
C GLY A 23 9.11 11.07 -17.71
N VAL A 24 9.04 10.53 -16.49
CA VAL A 24 9.97 9.49 -16.00
C VAL A 24 9.85 8.23 -16.87
N ARG A 25 8.63 7.79 -17.17
CA ARG A 25 8.35 6.63 -18.03
C ARG A 25 8.92 6.81 -19.44
N LYS A 26 8.92 8.04 -19.98
CA LYS A 26 9.52 8.37 -21.28
C LYS A 26 11.05 8.30 -21.25
N LEU A 27 11.67 8.67 -20.14
CA LEU A 27 13.13 8.67 -19.98
C LEU A 27 13.71 7.26 -19.80
N ILE A 28 13.16 6.46 -18.89
CA ILE A 28 13.73 5.14 -18.54
C ILE A 28 13.00 3.96 -19.22
N GLY A 29 11.83 4.21 -19.79
CA GLY A 29 11.00 3.20 -20.41
C GLY A 29 10.17 2.39 -19.41
N VAL A 30 9.08 1.80 -19.91
CA VAL A 30 8.10 1.05 -19.10
C VAL A 30 8.72 -0.17 -18.41
N ARG A 31 9.64 -0.87 -19.08
CA ARG A 31 10.27 -2.09 -18.54
C ARG A 31 11.18 -1.77 -17.34
N ALA A 32 11.99 -0.72 -17.45
CA ALA A 32 12.85 -0.29 -16.34
C ALA A 32 12.01 0.20 -15.16
N LEU A 33 10.96 0.98 -15.42
CA LEU A 33 10.06 1.46 -14.36
C LEU A 33 9.40 0.30 -13.60
N ARG A 34 8.91 -0.73 -14.31
CA ARG A 34 8.34 -1.93 -13.67
C ARG A 34 9.36 -2.69 -12.82
N ARG A 35 10.61 -2.81 -13.28
CA ARG A 35 11.69 -3.43 -12.49
C ARG A 35 11.97 -2.62 -11.22
N LEU A 36 12.01 -1.29 -11.34
CA LEU A 36 12.21 -0.39 -10.21
C LEU A 36 11.05 -0.49 -9.19
N GLU A 37 9.80 -0.56 -9.65
CA GLU A 37 8.62 -0.78 -8.79
C GLU A 37 8.70 -2.11 -8.03
N ALA A 38 9.16 -3.19 -8.69
CA ALA A 38 9.31 -4.50 -8.06
C ALA A 38 10.39 -4.49 -6.96
N GLU A 39 11.57 -3.92 -7.24
CA GLU A 39 12.65 -3.81 -6.25
C GLU A 39 12.28 -2.89 -5.08
N GLU A 40 11.56 -1.80 -5.36
CA GLU A 40 11.08 -0.91 -4.32
C GLU A 40 10.02 -1.57 -3.41
N SER A 41 9.16 -2.41 -3.99
CA SER A 41 8.19 -3.21 -3.21
C SER A 41 8.90 -4.16 -2.26
N LYS A 42 9.93 -4.89 -2.73
CA LYS A 42 10.78 -5.75 -1.88
C LYS A 42 11.47 -4.96 -0.78
N ARG A 43 12.03 -3.79 -1.10
CA ARG A 43 12.68 -2.91 -0.12
C ARG A 43 11.70 -2.50 0.97
N ILE A 44 10.48 -2.09 0.61
CA ILE A 44 9.44 -1.72 1.58
C ILE A 44 9.03 -2.90 2.45
N ILE A 45 8.85 -4.10 1.89
CA ILE A 45 8.50 -5.30 2.66
C ILE A 45 9.57 -5.57 3.74
N ASN A 46 10.84 -5.50 3.36
CA ASN A 46 11.95 -5.67 4.30
C ASN A 46 11.97 -4.57 5.38
N CYS A 47 11.73 -3.32 4.99
CA CYS A 47 11.62 -2.23 5.95
C CYS A 47 10.42 -2.42 6.90
N ALA A 48 9.27 -2.86 6.40
CA ALA A 48 8.08 -3.10 7.20
C ALA A 48 8.34 -4.22 8.23
N LYS A 49 9.00 -5.30 7.82
CA LYS A 49 9.43 -6.37 8.74
C LYS A 49 10.38 -5.83 9.81
N ALA A 50 11.45 -5.14 9.41
CA ALA A 50 12.44 -4.60 10.35
C ALA A 50 11.81 -3.61 11.34
N PHE A 51 10.80 -2.86 10.89
CA PHE A 51 10.10 -1.88 11.71
C PHE A 51 9.10 -2.50 12.69
N ILE A 52 8.32 -3.49 12.24
CA ILE A 52 7.36 -4.20 13.08
C ILE A 52 8.09 -5.11 14.08
N GLY A 53 9.26 -5.61 13.70
CA GLY A 53 10.07 -6.52 14.51
C GLY A 53 9.50 -7.93 14.57
N ASP A 54 10.12 -8.76 15.39
CA ASP A 54 9.83 -10.20 15.48
C ASP A 54 8.50 -10.49 16.19
N ASP A 55 7.96 -9.52 16.93
CA ASP A 55 6.69 -9.67 17.64
C ASP A 55 5.47 -9.63 16.70
N LEU A 56 5.65 -9.24 15.43
CA LEU A 56 4.63 -9.22 14.36
C LEU A 56 3.30 -8.51 14.72
N ARG A 57 3.27 -7.73 15.82
CA ARG A 57 2.10 -6.98 16.32
C ARG A 57 1.98 -5.61 15.66
N GLY A 58 1.99 -5.59 14.33
CA GLY A 58 1.90 -4.38 13.53
C GLY A 58 0.86 -4.49 12.41
N LYS A 59 0.41 -3.35 11.91
CA LYS A 59 -0.52 -3.25 10.76
C LYS A 59 0.14 -2.40 9.67
N VAL A 60 0.03 -2.82 8.42
CA VAL A 60 0.48 -2.04 7.26
C VAL A 60 -0.72 -1.41 6.57
N VAL A 61 -0.64 -0.12 6.24
CA VAL A 61 -1.71 0.61 5.57
C VAL A 61 -1.19 1.23 4.27
N THR A 62 -1.94 1.06 3.18
CA THR A 62 -1.62 1.56 1.84
C THR A 62 -2.71 2.48 1.33
N PHE A 63 -2.33 3.60 0.74
CA PHE A 63 -3.27 4.59 0.21
C PHE A 63 -3.44 4.52 -1.31
N GLN A 64 -2.43 4.03 -2.01
CA GLN A 64 -2.37 3.99 -3.46
C GLN A 64 -2.60 2.57 -3.97
N LYS A 65 -3.30 2.46 -5.11
CA LYS A 65 -3.53 1.18 -5.79
C LYS A 65 -2.23 0.41 -6.03
N ASN A 66 -1.21 1.08 -6.57
CA ASN A 66 0.06 0.42 -6.88
C ASN A 66 0.76 -0.11 -5.61
N ALA A 67 0.66 0.62 -4.50
CA ALA A 67 1.21 0.17 -3.22
C ALA A 67 0.45 -1.06 -2.70
N TRP A 68 -0.89 -1.07 -2.80
CA TRP A 68 -1.68 -2.26 -2.49
C TRP A 68 -1.28 -3.46 -3.36
N ASP A 69 -1.26 -3.27 -4.68
CA ASP A 69 -0.97 -4.34 -5.64
C ASP A 69 0.47 -4.87 -5.51
N GLY A 70 1.43 -4.02 -5.14
CA GLY A 70 2.84 -4.42 -4.94
C GLY A 70 3.16 -5.04 -3.59
N LEU A 71 2.36 -4.77 -2.54
CA LEU A 71 2.63 -5.24 -1.18
C LEU A 71 1.71 -6.37 -0.73
N LYS A 72 0.60 -6.61 -1.41
CA LYS A 72 -0.35 -7.66 -1.02
C LYS A 72 0.20 -9.06 -1.32
N SER A 73 -0.18 -10.03 -0.49
CA SER A 73 0.02 -11.44 -0.82
C SER A 73 -0.82 -11.88 -2.03
N GLU A 74 -0.43 -12.98 -2.67
CA GLU A 74 -1.14 -13.51 -3.85
C GLU A 74 -2.61 -13.85 -3.54
N ASN A 75 -2.87 -14.39 -2.35
CA ASN A 75 -4.23 -14.75 -1.89
C ASN A 75 -5.08 -13.54 -1.48
N SER A 76 -4.49 -12.35 -1.36
CA SER A 76 -5.22 -11.14 -0.99
C SER A 76 -6.01 -10.56 -2.18
N PRO A 77 -7.19 -9.96 -1.94
CA PRO A 77 -8.06 -9.48 -3.01
C PRO A 77 -7.38 -8.38 -3.85
N GLY A 78 -7.71 -8.31 -5.14
CA GLY A 78 -7.31 -7.21 -6.00
C GLY A 78 -7.89 -5.87 -5.52
N TYR A 79 -7.21 -4.77 -5.84
CA TYR A 79 -7.64 -3.43 -5.44
C TYR A 79 -9.04 -3.09 -5.97
N LYS A 80 -9.94 -2.67 -5.08
CA LYS A 80 -11.25 -2.08 -5.42
C LYS A 80 -11.46 -0.82 -4.60
N ILE A 81 -11.77 0.30 -5.27
CA ILE A 81 -11.92 1.61 -4.63
C ILE A 81 -13.08 1.63 -3.61
N ASP A 82 -14.17 0.92 -3.89
CA ASP A 82 -15.32 0.84 -2.99
C ASP A 82 -14.94 0.13 -1.68
N LYS A 83 -14.26 -1.00 -1.79
CA LYS A 83 -13.71 -1.71 -0.61
C LYS A 83 -12.75 -0.83 0.19
N ALA A 84 -11.91 -0.03 -0.47
CA ALA A 84 -11.00 0.88 0.22
C ALA A 84 -11.77 1.95 1.00
N ARG A 85 -12.78 2.58 0.36
CA ARG A 85 -13.64 3.60 0.99
C ARG A 85 -14.39 3.06 2.21
N ASP A 86 -14.80 1.80 2.18
CA ASP A 86 -15.55 1.15 3.26
C ASP A 86 -14.66 0.57 4.39
N GLY A 87 -13.34 0.68 4.24
CA GLY A 87 -12.36 0.04 5.14
C GLY A 87 -12.37 -1.50 5.05
N ALA A 88 -12.89 -2.05 3.97
CA ALA A 88 -13.05 -3.49 3.73
C ALA A 88 -11.96 -4.08 2.81
N LEU A 89 -11.03 -3.26 2.30
CA LEU A 89 -9.89 -3.73 1.53
C LEU A 89 -8.81 -4.24 2.49
N LYS A 90 -8.93 -5.52 2.85
CA LYS A 90 -8.08 -6.22 3.83
C LYS A 90 -7.35 -7.38 3.16
N GLY A 91 -6.13 -7.64 3.61
CA GLY A 91 -5.25 -8.68 3.10
C GLY A 91 -4.06 -8.85 4.04
N HIS A 92 -2.98 -9.43 3.52
CA HIS A 92 -1.74 -9.62 4.27
C HIS A 92 -0.55 -9.14 3.45
N LEU A 93 0.52 -8.75 4.14
CA LEU A 93 1.77 -8.37 3.51
C LEU A 93 2.34 -9.59 2.75
N ALA A 94 2.86 -9.36 1.55
CA ALA A 94 3.61 -10.35 0.81
C ALA A 94 4.79 -10.86 1.64
N GLU A 95 5.12 -12.15 1.50
CA GLU A 95 6.16 -12.87 2.27
C GLU A 95 5.89 -13.01 3.79
N TYR A 96 4.99 -12.19 4.37
CA TYR A 96 4.67 -12.18 5.80
C TYR A 96 3.15 -12.22 6.03
N PRO A 97 2.50 -13.40 5.85
CA PRO A 97 1.06 -13.54 6.01
C PRO A 97 0.52 -13.22 7.41
N SER A 98 1.39 -13.17 8.42
CA SER A 98 1.04 -12.78 9.79
C SER A 98 0.81 -11.28 9.95
N ILE A 99 1.29 -10.45 9.02
CA ILE A 99 1.18 -8.98 9.09
C ILE A 99 -0.05 -8.53 8.29
N PRO A 100 -1.09 -8.00 8.94
CA PRO A 100 -2.26 -7.48 8.25
C PRO A 100 -1.93 -6.28 7.37
N LEU A 101 -2.49 -6.29 6.16
CA LEU A 101 -2.38 -5.22 5.18
C LEU A 101 -3.76 -4.63 4.89
N TYR A 102 -3.85 -3.30 4.94
CA TYR A 102 -5.08 -2.56 4.69
C TYR A 102 -4.92 -1.57 3.54
N GLY A 103 -5.94 -1.47 2.70
CA GLY A 103 -6.05 -0.47 1.65
C GLY A 103 -7.07 0.59 2.02
N VAL A 104 -6.65 1.84 2.03
CA VAL A 104 -7.49 3.03 2.28
C VAL A 104 -7.56 3.89 1.02
N PRO A 105 -8.61 4.72 0.85
CA PRO A 105 -8.76 5.47 -0.39
C PRO A 105 -7.65 6.52 -0.53
N PRO A 106 -7.19 6.84 -1.76
CA PRO A 106 -6.15 7.83 -2.05
C PRO A 106 -6.69 9.28 -1.93
N THR A 107 -7.56 9.53 -0.97
CA THR A 107 -8.07 10.87 -0.66
C THR A 107 -7.24 11.49 0.46
N ARG A 108 -7.38 12.81 0.68
CA ARG A 108 -6.80 13.48 1.86
C ARG A 108 -7.16 12.69 3.14
N ILE A 109 -6.35 12.81 4.18
CA ILE A 109 -6.56 12.20 5.52
C ILE A 109 -7.78 12.85 6.25
N VAL A 110 -8.67 13.49 5.50
CA VAL A 110 -9.92 14.07 5.97
C VAL A 110 -11.05 13.46 5.12
N GLY A 111 -12.13 13.02 5.76
CA GLY A 111 -13.28 12.42 5.07
C GLY A 111 -13.16 10.90 4.91
N PRO A 112 -13.31 10.32 3.69
CA PRO A 112 -13.37 8.86 3.51
C PRO A 112 -12.15 8.11 4.05
N ALA A 113 -10.92 8.62 3.82
CA ALA A 113 -9.71 7.99 4.33
C ALA A 113 -9.64 8.03 5.86
N GLN A 114 -10.07 9.12 6.49
CA GLN A 114 -10.12 9.24 7.94
C GLN A 114 -11.08 8.21 8.54
N ARG A 115 -12.28 8.07 7.97
CA ARG A 115 -13.27 7.08 8.45
C ARG A 115 -12.74 5.66 8.32
N ALA A 116 -12.10 5.33 7.19
CA ALA A 116 -11.48 4.02 6.99
C ALA A 116 -10.35 3.78 8.00
N LEU A 117 -9.46 4.75 8.21
CA LEU A 117 -8.37 4.64 9.19
C LEU A 117 -8.89 4.47 10.62
N LEU A 118 -9.84 5.29 11.06
CA LEU A 118 -10.42 5.18 12.40
C LEU A 118 -11.05 3.80 12.61
N LYS A 119 -11.80 3.30 11.62
CA LYS A 119 -12.37 1.96 11.68
C LYS A 119 -11.28 0.89 11.86
N LEU A 120 -10.16 1.00 11.16
CA LEU A 120 -9.03 0.07 11.26
C LEU A 120 -8.25 0.16 12.58
N MET A 121 -8.21 1.35 13.18
CA MET A 121 -7.58 1.58 14.48
C MET A 121 -8.43 1.02 15.62
N PHE A 122 -9.77 1.15 15.53
CA PHE A 122 -10.70 0.69 16.58
C PHE A 122 -11.25 -0.72 16.36
N GLU A 123 -11.13 -1.29 15.16
CA GLU A 123 -11.34 -2.74 14.95
C GLU A 123 -10.24 -3.50 15.71
N LYS A 124 -10.65 -4.16 16.80
CA LYS A 124 -9.87 -5.23 17.42
C LYS A 124 -9.71 -6.35 16.40
N GLY A 125 -8.46 -6.61 16.01
CA GLY A 125 -8.06 -7.84 15.36
C GLY A 125 -7.81 -8.91 16.41
#